data_AF-A0A378KB14-F1
#
_entry.id   AF-A0A378KB14-F1
#
_cell.length_a   1.000
_cell.length_b   1.000
_cell.length_c   1.000
_cell.angle_alpha   90.00
_cell.angle_beta   90.00
_cell.angle_gamma   90.00
#
_symmetry.space_group_name_H-M   'P 1'
#
loop_
_entity.id
_entity.type
_entity.pdbx_description
1 polymer ?
#
loop_
_entity_poly.entity_id
_entity_poly.type
_entity_poly.pdbx_seq_one_letter_code
_entity_poly.pdbx_strand_id
1 'polypeptide(L)'
;MKYAVTFCTTDQEVGSNPLWHSCLLLSKMDETSKLLEVVDNWGFYGLPTTNRNSSWLDQLKIKMGLDVDLIGNHGMLRHEELRFLDQGCGLRGVTFELNKDDFELLQKKCLQMATDQETAINEFVETQGIKGKPPEKTRIYPHEQFSRLIYATEKIKAEQQGREARLKPFELRLSWGLFGPSLALSQNCKTQALSLLSYVLSKEQIERLTEYGEHPTVPRRSGPMESIFLHSMGPLREHRKSSGDVVHYRDLKDPGVKLYWTIPPQELEALSEETIKLFQIDGEYCEEVKAIVRKLQRLEWLLINSNLPEKYRPYKDELINKVVGCYKAFSFIEPKQEEPKLGGWYGWALSLFSAPRSAEERTLQGKIKKAKSLFNSIYMAIVDNYQIDDNAPMENKNILPYEETGENRFENMVEAVASYLSRKDKINLCKIIGRTYCEDHVELEDNEGKISLSPQPLAT
;
A
#
# COMPACT_ATOMS: atom_id res chain seq x y z
N MET A 1 -4.74 15.18 20.54
CA MET A 1 -4.52 14.76 19.13
C MET A 1 -3.03 14.51 18.94
N LYS A 2 -2.65 13.47 18.18
CA LYS A 2 -1.25 13.22 17.78
C LYS A 2 -1.10 13.46 16.29
N TYR A 3 -0.02 14.10 15.86
CA TYR A 3 0.25 14.45 14.46
C TYR A 3 1.57 13.82 14.03
N ALA A 4 1.64 13.35 12.79
CA ALA A 4 2.84 12.73 12.28
C ALA A 4 3.00 12.95 10.78
N VAL A 5 4.25 12.98 10.33
CA VAL A 5 4.62 12.85 8.92
C VAL A 5 5.41 11.57 8.71
N THR A 6 5.09 10.84 7.66
CA THR A 6 5.84 9.66 7.25
C THR A 6 6.50 9.93 5.91
N PHE A 7 7.83 9.81 5.87
CA PHE A 7 8.55 9.65 4.62
C PHE A 7 8.34 8.22 4.14
N CYS A 8 7.61 8.06 3.03
CA CYS A 8 7.23 6.78 2.49
C CYS A 8 7.90 6.53 1.13
N THR A 9 8.22 5.29 0.85
CA THR A 9 8.67 4.81 -0.45
C THR A 9 7.81 3.64 -0.91
N THR A 10 7.57 3.59 -2.21
CA THR A 10 6.78 2.56 -2.90
C THR A 10 7.72 1.72 -3.76
N ASP A 11 7.76 0.42 -3.51
CA ASP A 11 8.61 -0.52 -4.23
C ASP A 11 7.93 -1.16 -5.45
N GLN A 12 8.59 -2.12 -6.07
CA GLN A 12 8.10 -2.75 -7.30
C GLN A 12 6.86 -3.63 -7.08
N GLU A 13 6.54 -4.02 -5.84
CA GLU A 13 5.33 -4.79 -5.54
C GLU A 13 4.05 -3.98 -5.83
N VAL A 14 4.10 -2.65 -5.72
CA VAL A 14 2.99 -1.75 -6.11
C VAL A 14 3.12 -1.17 -7.52
N GLY A 15 4.13 -1.63 -8.29
CA GLY A 15 4.35 -1.24 -9.68
C GLY A 15 5.31 -0.06 -9.89
N SER A 16 6.06 0.37 -8.87
CA SER A 16 7.10 1.38 -9.04
C SER A 16 8.27 0.88 -9.88
N ASN A 17 9.02 1.81 -10.47
CA ASN A 17 10.24 1.50 -11.22
C ASN A 17 11.37 0.99 -10.27
N PRO A 18 12.51 0.47 -10.78
CA PRO A 18 13.59 -0.07 -9.95
C PRO A 18 14.25 0.90 -8.96
N LEU A 19 14.13 2.21 -9.18
CA LEU A 19 14.61 3.27 -8.27
C LEU A 19 13.59 3.60 -7.17
N TRP A 20 12.39 3.01 -7.26
CA TRP A 20 11.23 3.26 -6.40
C TRP A 20 10.72 4.70 -6.53
N HIS A 21 9.66 5.02 -5.80
CA HIS A 21 9.11 6.37 -5.71
C HIS A 21 8.90 6.75 -4.26
N SER A 22 9.12 8.02 -3.91
CA SER A 22 8.93 8.53 -2.55
C SER A 22 7.78 9.52 -2.47
N CYS A 23 7.03 9.45 -1.37
CA CYS A 23 5.92 10.33 -1.07
C CYS A 23 5.89 10.66 0.43
N LEU A 24 5.11 11.68 0.77
CA LEU A 24 4.83 12.10 2.15
C LEU A 24 3.42 11.68 2.50
N LEU A 25 3.25 11.14 3.71
CA LEU A 25 1.94 10.85 4.29
C LEU A 25 1.80 11.67 5.57
N LEU A 26 0.78 12.54 5.63
CA LEU A 26 0.48 13.33 6.81
C LEU A 26 -0.68 12.68 7.55
N SER A 27 -0.42 12.27 8.78
CA SER A 27 -1.35 11.49 9.58
C SER A 27 -1.75 12.22 10.85
N LYS A 28 -3.02 12.10 11.23
CA LYS A 28 -3.52 12.56 12.54
C LYS A 28 -4.26 11.44 13.24
N MET A 29 -3.99 11.28 14.54
CA MET A 29 -4.74 10.36 15.38
C MET A 29 -5.91 11.12 16.00
N ASP A 30 -7.12 10.63 15.74
CA ASP A 30 -8.31 11.07 16.45
C ASP A 30 -8.45 10.26 17.74
N GLU A 31 -8.51 10.96 18.88
CA GLU A 31 -8.61 10.36 20.21
C GLU A 31 -9.95 9.65 20.42
N THR A 32 -11.00 10.04 19.69
CA THR A 32 -12.33 9.44 19.81
C THR A 32 -12.42 8.12 19.08
N SER A 33 -12.07 8.12 17.78
CA SER A 33 -12.07 6.90 16.97
C SER A 33 -10.89 5.98 17.30
N LYS A 34 -9.83 6.51 17.93
CA LYS A 34 -8.55 5.83 18.19
C LYS A 34 -7.93 5.23 16.92
N LEU A 35 -8.18 5.88 15.79
CA LEU A 35 -7.61 5.53 14.49
C LEU A 35 -6.62 6.61 14.07
N LEU A 36 -5.54 6.18 13.43
CA LEU A 36 -4.58 7.07 12.79
C LEU A 36 -4.96 7.23 11.31
N GLU A 37 -5.55 8.37 10.96
CA GLU A 37 -6.00 8.72 9.60
C GLU A 37 -4.88 9.41 8.82
N VAL A 38 -4.63 8.95 7.60
CA VAL A 38 -3.81 9.70 6.62
C VAL A 38 -4.70 10.75 6.00
N VAL A 39 -4.56 11.99 6.43
CA VAL A 39 -5.44 13.10 6.03
C VAL A 39 -4.95 13.83 4.80
N ASP A 40 -3.66 13.70 4.49
CA ASP A 40 -3.07 14.32 3.32
C ASP A 40 -1.85 13.50 2.86
N ASN A 41 -1.55 13.56 1.57
CA ASN A 41 -0.45 12.82 0.97
C ASN A 41 0.08 13.52 -0.28
N TRP A 42 1.39 13.45 -0.50
CA TRP A 42 2.05 14.18 -1.57
C TRP A 42 3.18 13.37 -2.20
N GLY A 43 3.14 13.25 -3.53
CA GLY A 43 4.21 12.73 -4.36
C GLY A 43 4.68 13.76 -5.37
N PHE A 44 5.97 13.71 -5.71
CA PHE A 44 6.53 14.58 -6.74
C PHE A 44 6.90 13.77 -7.99
N TYR A 45 6.21 14.05 -9.09
CA TYR A 45 6.20 13.23 -10.29
C TYR A 45 6.94 13.89 -11.46
N GLY A 46 7.81 13.13 -12.11
CA GLY A 46 8.46 13.54 -13.35
C GLY A 46 7.49 13.53 -14.53
N LEU A 47 7.75 14.40 -15.50
CA LEU A 47 6.93 14.54 -16.71
C LEU A 47 7.41 13.62 -17.84
N PRO A 48 6.51 13.17 -18.73
CA PRO A 48 6.86 12.33 -19.87
C PRO A 48 7.97 12.95 -20.71
N THR A 49 8.79 12.08 -21.33
CA THR A 49 9.87 12.57 -22.19
C THR A 49 9.32 13.37 -23.36
N THR A 50 9.85 14.58 -23.54
CA THR A 50 9.42 15.51 -24.61
C THR A 50 10.24 15.36 -25.88
N ASN A 51 11.44 14.75 -25.78
CA ASN A 51 12.29 14.42 -26.92
C ASN A 51 12.45 12.90 -27.04
N ARG A 52 11.66 12.28 -27.92
CA ARG A 52 11.88 10.89 -28.34
C ARG A 52 12.86 10.83 -29.49
N ASN A 53 14.11 11.22 -29.22
CA ASN A 53 15.18 10.87 -30.14
C ASN A 53 15.38 9.36 -29.99
N SER A 54 15.38 8.60 -31.08
CA SER A 54 15.48 7.13 -31.08
C SER A 54 16.88 6.62 -30.68
N SER A 55 17.46 7.20 -29.63
CA SER A 55 18.76 6.85 -29.05
C SER A 55 18.68 5.55 -28.26
N TRP A 56 19.79 4.82 -28.22
CA TRP A 56 19.94 3.63 -27.39
C TRP A 56 19.69 3.93 -25.89
N LEU A 57 20.07 5.12 -25.44
CA LEU A 57 19.84 5.57 -24.06
C LEU A 57 18.34 5.72 -23.76
N ASP A 58 17.58 6.29 -24.69
CA ASP A 58 16.13 6.46 -24.52
C ASP A 58 15.41 5.11 -24.55
N GLN A 59 15.86 4.17 -25.38
CA GLN A 59 15.34 2.79 -25.38
C GLN A 59 15.63 2.07 -24.06
N LEU A 60 16.85 2.20 -23.53
CA LEU A 60 17.22 1.61 -22.23
C LEU A 60 16.39 2.21 -21.08
N LYS A 61 16.25 3.53 -21.07
CA LYS A 61 15.47 4.28 -20.08
C LYS A 61 14.00 3.81 -20.05
N ILE A 62 13.38 3.71 -21.23
CA ILE A 62 12.01 3.18 -21.39
C ILE A 62 11.93 1.71 -20.92
N LYS A 63 12.91 0.87 -21.29
CA LYS A 63 12.96 -0.54 -20.85
C LYS A 63 13.03 -0.68 -19.32
N MET A 64 13.63 0.29 -18.62
CA MET A 64 13.67 0.33 -17.15
C MET A 64 12.44 0.99 -16.51
N GLY A 65 11.41 1.32 -17.30
CA GLY A 65 10.19 1.98 -16.81
C GLY A 65 10.37 3.47 -16.49
N LEU A 66 11.44 4.10 -16.99
CA LEU A 66 11.72 5.52 -16.80
C LEU A 66 11.29 6.29 -18.06
N ASP A 67 10.06 6.77 -18.08
CA ASP A 67 9.57 7.65 -19.15
C ASP A 67 9.63 9.11 -18.71
N VAL A 68 10.85 9.63 -18.51
CA VAL A 68 11.14 11.02 -18.11
C VAL A 68 12.33 11.58 -18.90
N ASP A 69 12.40 12.90 -19.05
CA ASP A 69 13.60 13.54 -19.57
C ASP A 69 14.74 13.47 -18.54
N LEU A 70 15.97 13.17 -19.00
CA LEU A 70 17.12 13.07 -18.09
C LEU A 70 17.55 14.43 -17.51
N ILE A 71 17.38 15.51 -18.30
CA ILE A 71 17.83 16.87 -17.96
C ILE A 71 16.86 17.91 -18.55
N GLY A 72 16.66 19.02 -17.85
CA GLY A 72 16.01 20.22 -18.37
C GLY A 72 14.50 20.14 -18.34
N ASN A 73 13.92 19.30 -17.49
CA ASN A 73 12.50 19.21 -17.26
C ASN A 73 12.18 19.38 -15.76
N HIS A 74 10.91 19.60 -15.45
CA HIS A 74 10.39 19.77 -14.10
C HIS A 74 9.53 18.60 -13.67
N GLY A 75 9.24 18.53 -12.38
CA GLY A 75 8.22 17.64 -11.84
C GLY A 75 7.03 18.41 -11.29
N MET A 76 6.01 17.67 -10.87
CA MET A 76 4.78 18.19 -10.30
C MET A 76 4.47 17.53 -8.97
N LEU A 77 4.18 18.36 -7.96
CA LEU A 77 3.69 17.89 -6.67
C LEU A 77 2.20 17.58 -6.79
N ARG A 78 1.79 16.36 -6.44
CA ARG A 78 0.41 15.89 -6.57
C ARG A 78 0.06 14.94 -5.44
N HIS A 79 -1.22 14.81 -5.14
CA HIS A 79 -1.69 13.74 -4.28
C HIS A 79 -1.44 12.37 -4.94
N GLU A 80 -1.06 11.41 -4.12
CA GLU A 80 -0.91 10.01 -4.49
C GLU A 80 -2.26 9.39 -4.85
N GLU A 81 -2.22 8.41 -5.77
CA GLU A 81 -3.40 7.61 -6.06
C GLU A 81 -3.56 6.54 -4.98
N LEU A 82 -4.74 6.51 -4.35
CA LEU A 82 -5.06 5.63 -3.23
C LEU A 82 -4.77 4.15 -3.52
N ARG A 83 -5.00 3.73 -4.77
CA ARG A 83 -4.75 2.35 -5.24
C ARG A 83 -3.31 1.89 -5.09
N PHE A 84 -2.34 2.78 -4.88
CA PHE A 84 -0.94 2.40 -4.62
C PHE A 84 -0.61 2.37 -3.12
N LEU A 85 -1.50 2.89 -2.28
CA LEU A 85 -1.30 3.03 -0.84
C LEU A 85 -1.99 1.94 -0.02
N ASP A 86 -3.04 1.31 -0.55
CA ASP A 86 -3.92 0.40 0.21
C ASP A 86 -3.85 -1.08 -0.22
N GLN A 87 -2.89 -1.46 -1.08
CA GLN A 87 -2.77 -2.84 -1.59
C GLN A 87 -2.28 -3.86 -0.56
N GLY A 88 -1.80 -3.38 0.60
CA GLY A 88 -1.19 -4.21 1.64
C GLY A 88 0.20 -4.74 1.31
N CYS A 89 0.91 -4.08 0.40
CA CYS A 89 2.28 -4.44 0.03
C CYS A 89 3.07 -3.24 -0.49
N GLY A 90 4.39 -3.40 -0.58
CA GLY A 90 5.32 -2.49 -1.24
C GLY A 90 5.50 -1.09 -0.65
N LEU A 91 4.85 -0.75 0.46
CA LEU A 91 5.10 0.50 1.18
C LEU A 91 6.16 0.31 2.25
N ARG A 92 7.11 1.24 2.30
CA ARG A 92 8.14 1.32 3.33
C ARG A 92 8.30 2.75 3.82
N GLY A 93 8.65 2.98 5.08
CA GLY A 93 8.90 4.34 5.52
C GLY A 93 9.42 4.49 6.95
N VAL A 94 9.61 5.75 7.34
CA VAL A 94 9.95 6.21 8.68
C VAL A 94 8.97 7.30 9.07
N THR A 95 8.46 7.25 10.29
CA THR A 95 7.50 8.23 10.79
C THR A 95 8.15 9.16 11.81
N PHE A 96 7.77 10.43 11.76
CA PHE A 96 8.20 11.47 12.69
C PHE A 96 6.95 12.07 13.32
N GLU A 97 6.87 12.06 14.65
CA GLU A 97 5.84 12.79 15.37
C GLU A 97 6.11 14.29 15.24
N LEU A 98 5.07 15.05 14.90
CA LEU A 98 5.13 16.50 14.78
C LEU A 98 4.24 17.14 15.84
N ASN A 99 4.61 18.35 16.27
CA ASN A 99 3.64 19.21 16.93
C ASN A 99 2.63 19.74 15.88
N LYS A 100 1.54 20.35 16.36
CA LYS A 100 0.47 20.83 15.49
C LYS A 100 0.94 21.92 14.52
N ASP A 101 1.78 22.84 14.99
CA ASP A 101 2.22 24.00 14.19
C ASP A 101 3.12 23.55 13.03
N ASP A 102 4.03 22.62 13.27
CA ASP A 102 4.87 22.00 12.24
C ASP A 102 4.04 21.18 11.25
N PHE A 103 3.05 20.43 11.74
CA PHE A 103 2.14 19.69 10.87
C PHE A 103 1.36 20.62 9.92
N GLU A 104 0.78 21.70 10.42
CA GLU A 104 0.06 22.70 9.64
C GLU A 104 1.01 23.48 8.70
N LEU A 105 2.24 23.77 9.15
CA LEU A 105 3.27 24.39 8.32
C LEU A 105 3.62 23.50 7.12
N LEU A 106 3.82 22.20 7.32
CA LEU A 106 4.12 21.27 6.23
C LEU A 106 2.96 21.20 5.22
N GLN A 107 1.71 21.08 5.71
CA GLN A 107 0.52 21.11 4.83
C GLN A 107 0.49 22.38 3.98
N LYS A 108 0.71 23.54 4.61
CA LYS A 108 0.76 24.82 3.92
C LYS A 108 1.86 24.87 2.88
N LYS A 109 3.06 24.35 3.18
CA LYS A 109 4.19 24.32 2.24
C LYS A 109 3.94 23.41 1.03
N CYS A 110 3.36 22.23 1.24
CA CYS A 110 2.96 21.35 0.16
C CYS A 110 1.91 22.01 -0.75
N LEU A 111 0.84 22.55 -0.17
CA LEU A 111 -0.22 23.23 -0.92
C LEU A 111 0.31 24.46 -1.68
N GLN A 112 1.17 25.25 -1.03
CA GLN A 112 1.81 26.41 -1.66
C GLN A 112 2.63 25.97 -2.88
N MET A 113 3.48 24.96 -2.74
CA MET A 113 4.30 24.46 -3.86
C MET A 113 3.42 23.96 -5.03
N ALA A 114 2.36 23.20 -4.76
CA ALA A 114 1.45 22.73 -5.80
C ALA A 114 0.75 23.92 -6.51
N THR A 115 0.27 24.90 -5.75
CA THR A 115 -0.41 26.09 -6.28
C THR A 115 0.54 26.96 -7.11
N ASP A 116 1.77 27.15 -6.63
CA ASP A 116 2.80 27.92 -7.33
C ASP A 116 3.19 27.25 -8.66
N GLN A 117 3.24 25.92 -8.70
CA GLN A 117 3.49 25.16 -9.93
C GLN A 117 2.36 25.33 -10.95
N GLU A 118 1.11 25.17 -10.53
CA GLU A 118 -0.05 25.37 -11.39
C GLU A 118 -0.11 26.80 -11.94
N THR A 119 0.14 27.79 -11.08
CA THR A 119 0.15 29.20 -11.46
C THR A 119 1.24 29.49 -12.50
N ALA A 120 2.47 28.99 -12.29
CA ALA A 120 3.56 29.17 -13.24
C ALA A 120 3.27 28.55 -14.62
N ILE A 121 2.60 27.39 -14.65
CA ILE A 121 2.19 26.73 -15.89
C ILE A 121 1.10 27.55 -16.59
N ASN A 122 0.06 27.98 -15.87
CA ASN A 122 -1.06 28.72 -16.44
C ASN A 122 -0.62 30.06 -17.03
N GLU A 123 0.27 30.80 -16.34
CA GLU A 123 0.86 32.04 -16.87
C GLU A 123 1.55 31.83 -18.22
N PHE A 124 2.23 30.70 -18.44
CA PHE A 124 2.85 30.40 -19.72
C PHE A 124 1.81 30.03 -20.79
N VAL A 125 0.86 29.19 -20.44
CA VAL A 125 -0.11 28.63 -21.39
C VAL A 125 -1.09 29.69 -21.87
N GLU A 126 -1.62 30.49 -20.96
CA GLU A 126 -2.60 31.53 -21.26
C GLU A 126 -2.00 32.63 -22.14
N THR A 127 -0.76 33.03 -21.86
CA THR A 127 -0.05 34.05 -22.68
C THR A 127 0.23 33.58 -24.10
N GLN A 128 0.28 32.27 -24.34
CA GLN A 128 0.56 31.69 -25.65
C GLN A 128 -0.69 31.11 -26.34
N GLY A 129 -1.86 31.14 -25.69
CA GLY A 129 -3.10 30.57 -26.23
C GLY A 129 -3.02 29.07 -26.54
N ILE A 130 -2.19 28.32 -25.80
CA ILE A 130 -1.91 26.91 -26.09
C ILE A 130 -3.08 26.03 -25.65
N LYS A 131 -3.62 25.23 -26.58
CA LYS A 131 -4.65 24.23 -26.25
C LYS A 131 -4.06 23.02 -25.52
N GLY A 132 -4.73 22.57 -24.48
CA GLY A 132 -4.37 21.38 -23.71
C GLY A 132 -4.77 20.08 -24.39
N LYS A 133 -4.09 18.99 -24.02
CA LYS A 133 -4.54 17.63 -24.31
C LYS A 133 -5.89 17.38 -23.64
N PRO A 134 -6.74 16.52 -24.22
CA PRO A 134 -7.95 16.08 -23.54
C PRO A 134 -7.60 15.25 -22.28
N PRO A 135 -8.50 15.17 -21.30
CA PRO A 135 -8.26 14.45 -20.04
C PRO A 135 -7.83 13.00 -20.23
N GLU A 136 -8.39 12.27 -21.20
CA GLU A 136 -8.06 10.84 -21.40
C GLU A 136 -6.62 10.61 -21.91
N LYS A 137 -5.99 11.65 -22.46
CA LYS A 137 -4.60 11.62 -22.97
C LYS A 137 -3.62 12.36 -22.06
N THR A 138 -4.11 12.91 -20.95
CA THR A 138 -3.31 13.67 -20.00
C THR A 138 -2.77 12.73 -18.94
N ARG A 139 -1.44 12.69 -18.76
CA ARG A 139 -0.84 11.88 -17.69
C ARG A 139 -0.66 12.68 -16.41
N ILE A 140 -0.05 13.86 -16.49
CA ILE A 140 0.21 14.72 -15.34
C ILE A 140 -0.63 16.00 -15.39
N TYR A 141 -0.46 16.82 -16.43
CA TYR A 141 -1.29 18.01 -16.67
C TYR A 141 -1.45 18.28 -18.19
N PRO A 142 -2.49 19.02 -18.62
CA PRO A 142 -2.89 19.09 -20.03
C PRO A 142 -1.82 19.60 -21.02
N HIS A 143 -0.79 20.31 -20.53
CA HIS A 143 0.26 20.93 -21.35
C HIS A 143 1.63 20.27 -21.19
N GLU A 144 1.70 19.07 -20.61
CA GLU A 144 2.94 18.34 -20.29
C GLU A 144 3.90 18.15 -21.49
N GLN A 145 3.39 18.19 -22.72
CA GLN A 145 4.19 18.13 -23.95
C GLN A 145 5.11 19.35 -24.17
N PHE A 146 4.78 20.48 -23.55
CA PHE A 146 5.57 21.72 -23.58
C PHE A 146 6.39 21.91 -22.31
N SER A 147 6.48 20.89 -21.46
CA SER A 147 7.05 20.97 -20.11
C SER A 147 8.47 21.54 -20.04
N ARG A 148 9.35 21.17 -20.97
CA ARG A 148 10.70 21.74 -21.07
C ARG A 148 10.70 23.24 -21.37
N LEU A 149 9.83 23.68 -22.29
CA LEU A 149 9.73 25.08 -22.67
C LEU A 149 9.15 25.91 -21.52
N ILE A 150 8.06 25.43 -20.91
CA ILE A 150 7.44 26.03 -19.72
C ILE A 150 8.49 26.23 -18.63
N TYR A 151 9.27 25.17 -18.34
CA TYR A 151 10.30 25.21 -17.30
C TYR A 151 11.43 26.19 -17.64
N ALA A 152 11.95 26.17 -18.87
CA ALA A 152 12.99 27.10 -19.29
C ALA A 152 12.53 28.56 -19.17
N THR A 153 11.30 28.87 -19.58
CA THR A 153 10.74 30.22 -19.46
C THR A 153 10.55 30.63 -18.00
N GLU A 154 10.05 29.75 -17.13
CA GLU A 154 9.92 30.04 -15.69
C GLU A 154 11.27 30.32 -15.04
N LYS A 155 12.33 29.58 -15.40
CA LYS A 155 13.69 29.86 -14.89
C LYS A 155 14.17 31.27 -15.27
N ILE A 156 13.98 31.66 -16.53
CA ILE A 156 14.37 33.00 -17.01
C ILE A 156 13.57 34.08 -16.29
N LYS A 157 12.24 33.90 -16.14
CA LYS A 157 11.39 34.84 -15.40
C LYS A 157 11.82 34.97 -13.94
N ALA A 158 12.08 33.85 -13.28
CA ALA A 158 12.50 33.82 -11.88
C ALA A 158 13.84 34.56 -11.68
N GLU A 159 14.80 34.33 -12.58
CA GLU A 159 16.09 35.03 -12.59
C GLU A 159 15.93 36.54 -12.78
N GLN A 160 15.13 36.97 -13.76
CA GLN A 160 14.85 38.40 -14.00
C GLN A 160 14.14 39.09 -12.83
N GLN A 161 13.34 38.34 -12.07
CA GLN A 161 12.59 38.84 -10.91
C GLN A 161 13.36 38.67 -9.59
N GLY A 162 14.58 38.13 -9.61
CA GLY A 162 15.38 37.89 -8.40
C GLY A 162 14.74 36.92 -7.41
N ARG A 163 13.93 35.96 -7.88
CA ARG A 163 13.26 34.94 -7.06
C ARG A 163 13.66 33.53 -7.45
N GLU A 164 13.38 32.57 -6.58
CA GLU A 164 13.51 31.17 -6.94
C GLU A 164 12.42 30.75 -7.94
N ALA A 165 12.76 29.79 -8.82
CA ALA A 165 11.79 29.21 -9.74
C ALA A 165 10.73 28.42 -8.96
N ARG A 166 9.46 28.61 -9.35
CA ARG A 166 8.30 27.89 -8.77
C ARG A 166 8.28 26.43 -9.21
N LEU A 167 8.65 26.19 -10.46
CA LEU A 167 8.81 24.84 -11.01
C LEU A 167 10.16 24.26 -10.57
N LYS A 168 10.12 23.10 -9.92
CA LYS A 168 11.30 22.39 -9.42
C LYS A 168 11.75 21.30 -10.40
N PRO A 169 13.06 21.02 -10.50
CA PRO A 169 13.55 20.08 -11.50
C PRO A 169 13.14 18.64 -11.19
N PHE A 170 12.88 17.86 -12.24
CA PHE A 170 12.85 16.40 -12.16
C PHE A 170 13.79 15.85 -13.24
N GLU A 171 14.98 15.47 -12.82
CA GLU A 171 16.11 15.14 -13.66
C GLU A 171 16.87 13.93 -13.09
N LEU A 172 17.12 12.93 -13.92
CA LEU A 172 17.93 11.77 -13.58
C LEU A 172 19.31 11.95 -14.20
N ARG A 173 20.21 12.57 -13.42
CA ARG A 173 21.58 12.87 -13.83
C ARG A 173 22.51 11.73 -13.43
N LEU A 174 22.99 11.01 -14.43
CA LEU A 174 24.07 10.05 -14.25
C LEU A 174 25.40 10.79 -14.15
N SER A 175 26.08 10.62 -13.03
CA SER A 175 27.46 11.08 -12.81
C SER A 175 28.38 9.89 -12.50
N TRP A 176 29.68 10.13 -12.44
CA TRP A 176 30.67 9.15 -11.96
C TRP A 176 31.14 9.54 -10.57
N GLY A 177 30.93 8.66 -9.59
CA GLY A 177 31.51 8.77 -8.25
C GLY A 177 32.74 7.87 -8.10
N LEU A 178 33.36 7.89 -6.93
CA LEU A 178 34.59 7.13 -6.63
C LEU A 178 34.44 5.61 -6.84
N PHE A 179 33.23 5.06 -6.73
CA PHE A 179 32.97 3.62 -6.79
C PHE A 179 32.07 3.19 -7.95
N GLY A 180 31.79 4.07 -8.92
CA GLY A 180 30.88 3.72 -10.01
C GLY A 180 29.98 4.86 -10.50
N PRO A 181 29.04 4.52 -11.39
CA PRO A 181 27.94 5.41 -11.74
C PRO A 181 27.15 5.83 -10.49
N SER A 182 26.79 7.10 -10.42
CA SER A 182 26.06 7.72 -9.33
C SER A 182 24.89 8.54 -9.85
N LEU A 183 23.83 8.63 -9.05
CA LEU A 183 22.69 9.51 -9.28
C LEU A 183 22.65 10.67 -8.29
N ALA A 184 23.71 10.91 -7.52
CA ALA A 184 23.73 11.89 -6.44
C ALA A 184 23.42 13.33 -6.89
N LEU A 185 23.66 13.66 -8.17
CA LEU A 185 23.34 14.97 -8.75
C LEU A 185 21.92 15.07 -9.34
N SER A 186 21.12 14.01 -9.23
CA SER A 186 19.73 13.98 -9.71
C SER A 186 18.83 14.87 -8.84
N GLN A 187 17.68 15.24 -9.38
CA GLN A 187 16.61 15.87 -8.63
C GLN A 187 15.31 15.16 -8.96
N ASN A 188 14.58 14.66 -7.98
CA ASN A 188 13.43 13.81 -8.21
C ASN A 188 12.48 13.81 -7.01
N CYS A 189 11.63 12.78 -6.94
CA CYS A 189 10.67 12.60 -5.86
C CYS A 189 11.32 12.70 -4.47
N LYS A 190 12.48 12.06 -4.26
CA LYS A 190 13.16 12.06 -2.96
C LYS A 190 13.68 13.43 -2.59
N THR A 191 14.38 14.10 -3.51
CA THR A 191 14.95 15.43 -3.20
C THR A 191 13.86 16.44 -2.85
N GLN A 192 12.71 16.40 -3.54
CA GLN A 192 11.61 17.30 -3.23
C GLN A 192 10.89 16.94 -1.92
N ALA A 193 10.69 15.65 -1.65
CA ALA A 193 10.15 15.21 -0.36
C ALA A 193 11.05 15.68 0.80
N LEU A 194 12.37 15.51 0.70
CA LEU A 194 13.31 15.97 1.71
C LEU A 194 13.36 17.50 1.84
N SER A 195 13.27 18.22 0.72
CA SER A 195 13.19 19.69 0.75
C SER A 195 11.94 20.16 1.50
N LEU A 196 10.79 19.51 1.31
CA LEU A 196 9.57 19.83 2.04
C LEU A 196 9.69 19.45 3.52
N LEU A 197 10.26 18.30 3.84
CA LEU A 197 10.48 17.86 5.22
C LEU A 197 11.44 18.76 5.98
N SER A 198 12.43 19.37 5.32
CA SER A 198 13.41 20.27 5.95
C SER A 198 12.80 21.52 6.59
N TYR A 199 11.54 21.85 6.29
CA TYR A 199 10.83 22.94 6.98
C TYR A 199 10.42 22.58 8.40
N VAL A 200 10.34 21.29 8.74
CA VAL A 200 9.75 20.78 10.00
C VAL A 200 10.60 19.72 10.70
N LEU A 201 11.54 19.09 9.99
CA LEU A 201 12.46 18.11 10.55
C LEU A 201 13.86 18.69 10.74
N SER A 202 14.60 18.15 11.71
CA SER A 202 15.99 18.53 11.95
C SER A 202 16.92 18.02 10.83
N LYS A 203 18.13 18.59 10.77
CA LYS A 203 19.14 18.17 9.80
C LYS A 203 19.51 16.69 9.95
N GLU A 204 19.62 16.21 11.18
CA GLU A 204 19.94 14.82 11.51
C GLU A 204 18.85 13.86 11.02
N GLN A 205 17.58 14.25 11.17
CA GLN A 205 16.43 13.49 10.69
C GLN A 205 16.43 13.40 9.15
N ILE A 206 16.76 14.50 8.47
CA ILE A 206 16.90 14.52 7.01
C ILE A 206 18.09 13.67 6.54
N GLU A 207 19.24 13.76 7.21
CA GLU A 207 20.45 13.00 6.86
C GLU A 207 20.24 11.50 6.97
N ARG A 208 19.50 11.04 7.99
CA ARG A 208 19.10 9.63 8.13
C ARG A 208 18.40 9.09 6.89
N LEU A 209 17.50 9.87 6.29
CA LEU A 209 16.74 9.49 5.09
C LEU A 209 17.61 9.46 3.81
N THR A 210 18.88 9.84 3.90
CA THR A 210 19.82 9.87 2.76
C THR A 210 21.01 8.91 2.92
N GLU A 211 21.01 8.07 3.95
CA GLU A 211 22.19 7.30 4.36
C GLU A 211 23.38 8.23 4.57
N TYR A 212 23.17 9.31 5.34
CA TYR A 212 24.18 10.33 5.64
C TYR A 212 24.80 11.00 4.39
N GLY A 213 23.97 11.22 3.37
CA GLY A 213 24.35 11.91 2.13
C GLY A 213 24.94 11.02 1.04
N GLU A 214 25.04 9.70 1.25
CA GLU A 214 25.55 8.77 0.23
C GLU A 214 24.57 8.61 -0.95
N HIS A 215 23.27 8.60 -0.64
CA HIS A 215 22.21 8.33 -1.62
C HIS A 215 21.06 9.34 -1.52
N PRO A 216 21.33 10.65 -1.75
CA PRO A 216 20.36 11.71 -1.50
C PRO A 216 19.16 11.67 -2.45
N THR A 217 19.27 10.97 -3.57
CA THR A 217 18.31 11.00 -4.68
C THR A 217 17.69 9.65 -5.00
N VAL A 218 18.07 8.57 -4.32
CA VAL A 218 17.56 7.23 -4.65
C VAL A 218 16.58 6.80 -3.55
N PRO A 219 15.25 6.78 -3.79
CA PRO A 219 14.25 6.37 -2.80
C PRO A 219 14.54 5.01 -2.18
N ARG A 220 14.96 4.02 -2.98
CA ARG A 220 15.34 2.69 -2.50
C ARG A 220 16.49 2.68 -1.47
N ARG A 221 17.29 3.75 -1.42
CA ARG A 221 18.45 3.92 -0.55
C ARG A 221 18.18 5.06 0.44
N SER A 222 17.16 4.89 1.27
CA SER A 222 16.73 5.90 2.26
C SER A 222 16.98 5.47 3.70
N GLY A 223 17.98 4.60 3.90
CA GLY A 223 18.29 4.03 5.21
C GLY A 223 17.27 2.99 5.68
N PRO A 224 17.35 2.60 6.97
CA PRO A 224 16.41 1.66 7.58
C PRO A 224 14.98 2.22 7.56
N MET A 225 14.08 1.46 6.96
CA MET A 225 12.65 1.77 6.86
C MET A 225 11.84 0.53 7.20
N GLU A 226 10.74 0.69 7.93
CA GLU A 226 9.82 -0.41 8.18
C GLU A 226 8.88 -0.65 7.01
N SER A 227 8.24 -1.83 6.94
CA SER A 227 7.09 -2.04 6.06
C SER A 227 5.84 -1.41 6.66
N ILE A 228 5.10 -0.66 5.84
CA ILE A 228 3.90 0.09 6.23
C ILE A 228 2.65 -0.58 5.64
N PHE A 229 1.54 -0.55 6.38
CA PHE A 229 0.27 -1.11 5.95
C PHE A 229 -0.86 -0.12 6.19
N LEU A 230 -1.47 0.34 5.10
CA LEU A 230 -2.62 1.25 5.13
C LEU A 230 -3.82 0.57 4.50
N HIS A 231 -5.02 0.91 4.96
CA HIS A 231 -6.27 0.45 4.35
C HIS A 231 -7.20 1.62 4.08
N SER A 232 -7.94 1.51 2.98
CA SER A 232 -8.95 2.49 2.63
C SER A 232 -10.35 2.02 3.04
N MET A 233 -11.23 2.98 3.30
CA MET A 233 -12.66 2.79 3.51
C MET A 233 -13.45 3.66 2.55
N GLY A 234 -14.72 3.36 2.34
CA GLY A 234 -15.62 4.15 1.49
C GLY A 234 -16.04 3.42 0.20
N PRO A 235 -16.77 4.12 -0.68
CA PRO A 235 -17.31 3.55 -1.92
C PRO A 235 -16.21 3.11 -2.89
N LEU A 236 -16.55 2.11 -3.71
CA LEU A 236 -15.71 1.62 -4.80
C LEU A 236 -16.14 2.26 -6.12
N ARG A 237 -15.16 2.52 -6.98
CA ARG A 237 -15.30 2.85 -8.40
C ARG A 237 -14.92 1.67 -9.27
N GLU A 238 -15.41 1.70 -10.50
CA GLU A 238 -15.05 0.73 -11.54
C GLU A 238 -14.15 1.37 -12.60
N HIS A 239 -13.10 0.67 -12.99
CA HIS A 239 -12.28 0.99 -14.15
C HIS A 239 -12.30 -0.17 -15.13
N ARG A 240 -12.71 0.10 -16.37
CA ARG A 240 -12.64 -0.88 -17.45
C ARG A 240 -11.30 -0.75 -18.16
N LYS A 241 -10.47 -1.79 -18.07
CA LYS A 241 -9.20 -1.90 -18.77
C LYS A 241 -9.42 -2.01 -20.28
N SER A 242 -8.37 -1.74 -21.06
CA SER A 242 -8.38 -1.98 -22.51
C SER A 242 -8.62 -3.44 -22.90
N SER A 243 -8.31 -4.39 -22.01
CA SER A 243 -8.64 -5.82 -22.19
C SER A 243 -10.14 -6.11 -22.08
N GLY A 244 -10.94 -5.17 -21.58
CA GLY A 244 -12.36 -5.36 -21.26
C GLY A 244 -12.62 -5.73 -19.79
N ASP A 245 -11.57 -6.14 -19.06
CA ASP A 245 -11.66 -6.48 -17.63
C ASP A 245 -12.08 -5.28 -16.80
N VAL A 246 -13.01 -5.49 -15.86
CA VAL A 246 -13.42 -4.48 -14.88
C VAL A 246 -12.61 -4.69 -13.61
N VAL A 247 -12.04 -3.60 -13.08
CA VAL A 247 -11.31 -3.58 -11.82
C VAL A 247 -11.93 -2.53 -10.91
N HIS A 248 -12.13 -2.89 -9.65
CA HIS A 248 -12.64 -2.02 -8.62
C HIS A 248 -11.49 -1.37 -7.85
N TYR A 249 -11.67 -0.10 -7.49
CA TYR A 249 -10.69 0.68 -6.72
C TYR A 249 -11.39 1.78 -5.92
N ARG A 250 -10.72 2.38 -4.93
CA ARG A 250 -11.22 3.56 -4.21
C ARG A 250 -10.47 4.82 -4.67
N ASP A 251 -11.14 5.97 -4.68
CA ASP A 251 -10.56 7.27 -5.06
C ASP A 251 -10.74 8.27 -3.92
N LEU A 252 -9.66 8.92 -3.45
CA LEU A 252 -9.70 9.92 -2.37
C LEU A 252 -10.58 11.13 -2.72
N LYS A 253 -10.89 11.35 -4.00
CA LYS A 253 -11.81 12.40 -4.44
C LYS A 253 -13.28 12.08 -4.15
N ASP A 254 -13.61 10.82 -3.86
CA ASP A 254 -14.98 10.42 -3.57
C ASP A 254 -15.37 10.77 -2.13
N PRO A 255 -16.54 11.39 -1.92
CA PRO A 255 -17.06 11.64 -0.58
C PRO A 255 -17.13 10.34 0.24
N GLY A 256 -16.55 10.38 1.44
CA GLY A 256 -16.54 9.24 2.38
C GLY A 256 -15.39 8.25 2.18
N VAL A 257 -14.56 8.41 1.14
CA VAL A 257 -13.32 7.63 1.03
C VAL A 257 -12.27 8.19 1.97
N LYS A 258 -11.68 7.31 2.78
CA LYS A 258 -10.64 7.66 3.77
C LYS A 258 -9.55 6.61 3.82
N LEU A 259 -8.35 7.01 4.25
CA LEU A 259 -7.17 6.15 4.37
C LEU A 259 -6.69 6.11 5.82
N TYR A 260 -6.45 4.91 6.34
CA TYR A 260 -6.04 4.69 7.72
C TYR A 260 -4.83 3.79 7.81
N TRP A 261 -4.04 3.97 8.85
CA TRP A 261 -3.02 2.99 9.22
C TRP A 261 -3.69 1.71 9.73
N THR A 262 -3.28 0.58 9.18
CA THR A 262 -3.74 -0.74 9.64
C THR A 262 -2.93 -1.23 10.82
N ILE A 263 -1.64 -0.92 10.83
CA ILE A 263 -0.73 -1.12 11.95
C ILE A 263 -0.12 0.25 12.24
N PRO A 264 -0.20 0.80 13.46
CA PRO A 264 0.46 2.07 13.79
C PRO A 264 1.96 2.01 13.48
N PRO A 265 2.63 3.16 13.22
CA PRO A 265 4.07 3.19 12.97
C PRO A 265 4.86 2.50 14.08
N GLN A 266 5.78 1.61 13.71
CA GLN A 266 6.71 0.93 14.62
C GLN A 266 8.11 1.52 14.53
N GLU A 267 8.46 2.14 13.39
CA GLU A 267 9.65 2.96 13.20
C GLU A 267 9.25 4.44 13.31
N LEU A 268 9.20 4.92 14.56
CA LEU A 268 8.73 6.26 14.92
C LEU A 268 9.80 7.02 15.71
N GLU A 269 10.14 8.21 15.25
CA GLU A 269 10.80 9.24 16.05
C GLU A 269 9.74 10.10 16.75
N ALA A 270 9.47 9.78 18.01
CA ALA A 270 8.41 10.40 18.81
C ALA A 270 8.88 11.63 19.60
N LEU A 271 7.96 12.53 19.89
CA LEU A 271 8.17 13.68 20.79
C LEU A 271 8.04 13.27 22.26
N SER A 272 7.41 12.13 22.56
CA SER A 272 7.29 11.60 23.92
C SER A 272 7.31 10.07 23.98
N GLU A 273 7.80 9.53 25.10
CA GLU A 273 7.75 8.08 25.39
C GLU A 273 6.32 7.54 25.44
N GLU A 274 5.35 8.38 25.80
CA GLU A 274 3.94 8.02 25.80
C GLU A 274 3.46 7.62 24.40
N THR A 275 3.83 8.39 23.36
CA THR A 275 3.48 8.06 21.97
C THR A 275 4.14 6.75 21.54
N ILE A 276 5.41 6.53 21.90
CA ILE A 276 6.10 5.27 21.63
C ILE A 276 5.33 4.11 22.27
N LYS A 277 5.03 4.21 23.56
CA LYS A 277 4.28 3.19 24.29
C LYS A 277 2.94 2.95 23.63
N LEU A 278 2.22 3.99 23.22
CA LEU A 278 0.90 3.87 22.60
C LEU A 278 0.92 3.06 21.29
N PHE A 279 1.91 3.27 20.42
CA PHE A 279 1.94 2.63 19.10
C PHE A 279 2.68 1.30 19.05
N GLN A 280 3.65 1.10 19.94
CA GLN A 280 4.56 -0.05 19.87
C GLN A 280 3.80 -1.37 19.99
N ILE A 281 4.02 -2.27 19.05
CA ILE A 281 3.63 -3.67 19.17
C ILE A 281 4.79 -4.40 19.83
N ASP A 282 4.48 -5.41 20.64
CA ASP A 282 5.50 -6.27 21.20
C ASP A 282 6.38 -6.87 20.07
N GLY A 283 7.69 -6.68 20.18
CA GLY A 283 8.66 -7.06 19.16
C GLY A 283 8.62 -8.55 18.81
N GLU A 284 8.19 -9.42 19.74
CA GLU A 284 8.00 -10.85 19.50
C GLU A 284 6.92 -11.13 18.43
N TYR A 285 5.91 -10.27 18.33
CA TYR A 285 4.76 -10.46 17.44
C TYR A 285 4.72 -9.48 16.26
N CYS A 286 5.52 -8.41 16.27
CA CYS A 286 5.42 -7.32 15.29
C CYS A 286 5.52 -7.81 13.84
N GLU A 287 6.53 -8.62 13.51
CA GLU A 287 6.71 -9.16 12.15
C GLU A 287 5.60 -10.16 11.76
N GLU A 288 5.09 -10.94 12.72
CA GLU A 288 3.96 -11.83 12.48
C GLU A 288 2.69 -11.03 12.17
N VAL A 289 2.42 -9.97 12.92
CA VAL A 289 1.28 -9.07 12.71
C VAL A 289 1.37 -8.41 11.33
N LYS A 290 2.55 -7.88 10.97
CA LYS A 290 2.80 -7.32 9.62
C LYS A 290 2.56 -8.35 8.53
N ALA A 291 3.04 -9.58 8.70
CA ALA A 291 2.79 -10.67 7.75
C ALA A 291 1.30 -11.03 7.64
N ILE A 292 0.54 -11.05 8.74
CA ILE A 292 -0.89 -11.35 8.74
C ILE A 292 -1.69 -10.24 8.05
N VAL A 293 -1.42 -8.97 8.40
CA VAL A 293 -2.11 -7.81 7.81
C VAL A 293 -1.85 -7.74 6.31
N ARG A 294 -0.61 -7.95 5.88
CA ARG A 294 -0.25 -8.09 4.45
C ARG A 294 -1.14 -9.09 3.73
N LYS A 295 -1.35 -10.27 4.32
CA LYS A 295 -2.18 -11.32 3.72
C LYS A 295 -3.64 -10.90 3.64
N LEU A 296 -4.21 -10.39 4.74
CA LEU A 296 -5.61 -9.98 4.81
C LEU A 296 -5.95 -8.86 3.81
N GLN A 297 -5.11 -7.83 3.71
CA GLN A 297 -5.35 -6.72 2.78
C GLN A 297 -5.24 -7.15 1.31
N ARG A 298 -4.28 -8.03 0.99
CA ARG A 298 -4.18 -8.61 -0.36
C ARG A 298 -5.36 -9.53 -0.68
N LEU A 299 -5.90 -10.25 0.31
CA LEU A 299 -7.12 -11.05 0.14
C LEU A 299 -8.33 -10.17 -0.15
N GLU A 300 -8.51 -9.05 0.55
CA GLU A 300 -9.60 -8.10 0.27
C GLU A 300 -9.59 -7.72 -1.21
N TRP A 301 -8.45 -7.25 -1.74
CA TRP A 301 -8.37 -6.81 -3.12
C TRP A 301 -8.52 -7.93 -4.14
N LEU A 302 -8.04 -9.14 -3.84
CA LEU A 302 -8.28 -10.31 -4.67
C LEU A 302 -9.77 -10.65 -4.72
N LEU A 303 -10.44 -10.67 -3.57
CA LEU A 303 -11.86 -10.99 -3.48
C LEU A 303 -12.71 -9.92 -4.14
N ILE A 304 -12.45 -8.63 -3.91
CA ILE A 304 -13.15 -7.51 -4.57
C ILE A 304 -13.12 -7.69 -6.09
N ASN A 305 -11.94 -7.99 -6.65
CA ASN A 305 -11.74 -8.08 -8.11
C ASN A 305 -11.96 -9.48 -8.69
N SER A 306 -12.35 -10.46 -7.89
CA SER A 306 -12.68 -11.79 -8.41
C SER A 306 -14.02 -11.77 -9.14
N ASN A 307 -14.12 -12.57 -10.21
CA ASN A 307 -15.36 -12.73 -10.94
C ASN A 307 -16.12 -13.94 -10.41
N LEU A 308 -17.34 -13.73 -9.92
CA LEU A 308 -18.23 -14.77 -9.41
C LEU A 308 -19.65 -14.56 -9.96
N PRO A 309 -20.42 -15.64 -10.18
CA PRO A 309 -21.84 -15.53 -10.48
C PRO A 309 -22.59 -14.68 -9.45
N GLU A 310 -23.58 -13.89 -9.90
CA GLU A 310 -24.32 -12.94 -9.06
C GLU A 310 -24.96 -13.60 -7.83
N LYS A 311 -25.37 -14.88 -7.96
CA LYS A 311 -25.94 -15.65 -6.84
C LYS A 311 -25.00 -15.80 -5.63
N TYR A 312 -23.68 -15.71 -5.84
CA TYR A 312 -22.68 -15.80 -4.78
C TYR A 312 -22.19 -14.44 -4.26
N ARG A 313 -22.71 -13.33 -4.80
CA ARG A 313 -22.33 -11.98 -4.38
C ARG A 313 -22.55 -11.72 -2.88
N PRO A 314 -23.66 -12.15 -2.24
CA PRO A 314 -23.83 -11.98 -0.80
C PRO A 314 -22.74 -12.67 0.03
N TYR A 315 -22.35 -13.88 -0.34
CA TYR A 315 -21.27 -14.62 0.33
C TYR A 315 -19.91 -13.94 0.14
N LYS A 316 -19.64 -13.45 -1.08
CA LYS A 316 -18.41 -12.71 -1.39
C LYS A 316 -18.31 -11.44 -0.54
N ASP A 317 -19.38 -10.64 -0.49
CA ASP A 317 -19.41 -9.40 0.28
C ASP A 317 -19.24 -9.67 1.78
N GLU A 318 -19.85 -10.75 2.28
CA GLU A 318 -19.69 -11.16 3.67
C GLU A 318 -18.28 -11.68 3.99
N LEU A 319 -17.66 -12.43 3.09
CA LEU A 319 -16.27 -12.87 3.24
C LEU A 319 -15.31 -11.68 3.23
N ILE A 320 -15.52 -10.71 2.34
CA ILE A 320 -14.78 -9.45 2.33
C ILE A 320 -14.93 -8.74 3.68
N ASN A 321 -16.15 -8.64 4.21
CA ASN A 321 -16.39 -8.03 5.53
C ASN A 321 -15.66 -8.77 6.66
N LYS A 322 -15.62 -10.11 6.64
CA LYS A 322 -14.83 -10.91 7.62
C LYS A 322 -13.34 -10.61 7.51
N VAL A 323 -12.78 -10.57 6.30
CA VAL A 323 -11.36 -10.24 6.04
C VAL A 323 -11.03 -8.83 6.52
N VAL A 324 -11.85 -7.86 6.15
CA VAL A 324 -11.72 -6.45 6.54
C VAL A 324 -11.80 -6.29 8.05
N GLY A 325 -12.78 -6.93 8.69
CA GLY A 325 -12.91 -6.91 10.15
C GLY A 325 -11.69 -7.47 10.87
N CYS A 326 -11.02 -8.48 10.30
CA CYS A 326 -9.81 -9.05 10.89
C CYS A 326 -8.63 -8.06 10.87
N TYR A 327 -8.35 -7.40 9.74
CA TYR A 327 -7.21 -6.47 9.70
C TYR A 327 -7.52 -5.15 10.41
N LYS A 328 -8.77 -4.65 10.37
CA LYS A 328 -9.19 -3.42 11.08
C LYS A 328 -9.08 -3.54 12.59
N ALA A 329 -9.17 -4.76 13.14
CA ALA A 329 -8.94 -4.95 14.57
C ALA A 329 -7.51 -4.53 15.00
N PHE A 330 -6.54 -4.53 14.09
CA PHE A 330 -5.17 -4.06 14.36
C PHE A 330 -5.02 -2.53 14.24
N SER A 331 -5.93 -1.84 13.54
CA SER A 331 -5.84 -0.39 13.35
C SER A 331 -6.31 0.40 14.57
N PHE A 332 -7.09 -0.23 15.44
CA PHE A 332 -7.61 0.41 16.65
C PHE A 332 -6.52 0.49 17.72
N ILE A 333 -6.17 1.71 18.10
CA ILE A 333 -5.08 2.00 19.04
C ILE A 333 -5.64 2.04 20.46
N GLU A 334 -5.41 0.99 21.22
CA GLU A 334 -5.88 0.90 22.61
C GLU A 334 -4.87 1.53 23.57
N PRO A 335 -5.32 2.31 24.57
CA PRO A 335 -4.44 2.73 25.66
C PRO A 335 -3.87 1.51 26.37
N LYS A 336 -2.56 1.53 26.60
CA LYS A 336 -1.86 0.44 27.28
C LYS A 336 -2.06 0.53 28.79
N GLN A 337 -2.26 -0.61 29.43
CA GLN A 337 -2.34 -0.70 30.88
C GLN A 337 -0.93 -0.79 31.45
N GLU A 338 -0.67 -0.10 32.56
CA GLU A 338 0.65 -0.11 33.23
C GLU A 338 0.97 -1.43 33.96
N GLU A 339 0.10 -2.45 33.86
CA GLU A 339 0.34 -3.72 34.53
C GLU A 339 1.62 -4.38 34.00
N PRO A 340 2.57 -4.75 34.89
CA PRO A 340 3.84 -5.31 34.47
C PRO A 340 3.62 -6.67 33.79
N LYS A 341 4.20 -6.85 32.60
CA LYS A 341 4.26 -8.16 31.95
C LYS A 341 4.91 -9.17 32.91
N LEU A 342 4.32 -10.35 33.02
CA LEU A 342 4.90 -11.44 33.80
C LEU A 342 6.30 -11.77 33.27
N GLY A 343 7.33 -11.53 34.08
CA GLY A 343 8.74 -11.72 33.74
C GLY A 343 9.35 -13.00 34.31
N GLY A 344 10.68 -13.13 34.17
CA GLY A 344 11.45 -14.26 34.71
C GLY A 344 11.21 -15.60 34.01
N TRP A 345 11.58 -16.70 34.67
CA TRP A 345 11.45 -18.07 34.13
C TRP A 345 9.99 -18.45 33.85
N TYR A 346 9.05 -17.95 34.67
CA TYR A 346 7.62 -18.19 34.49
C TYR A 346 7.10 -17.46 33.24
N GLY A 347 7.47 -16.19 33.05
CA GLY A 347 7.16 -15.46 31.82
C GLY A 347 7.79 -16.08 30.56
N TRP A 348 9.01 -16.57 30.66
CA TRP A 348 9.67 -17.30 29.57
C TRP A 348 8.93 -18.61 29.23
N ALA A 349 8.54 -19.39 30.24
CA ALA A 349 7.76 -20.61 30.02
C ALA A 349 6.40 -20.30 29.36
N LEU A 350 5.72 -19.23 29.79
CA LEU A 350 4.46 -18.80 29.15
C LEU A 350 4.67 -18.43 27.67
N SER A 351 5.71 -17.65 27.34
CA SER A 351 6.04 -17.31 25.94
C SER A 351 6.31 -18.58 25.09
N LEU A 352 7.06 -19.56 25.61
CA LEU A 352 7.28 -20.82 24.91
C LEU A 352 5.98 -21.57 24.56
N PHE A 353 5.00 -21.54 25.45
CA PHE A 353 3.70 -22.18 25.23
C PHE A 353 2.67 -21.24 24.56
N SER A 354 3.11 -20.08 24.07
CA SER A 354 2.23 -19.04 23.49
C SER A 354 1.10 -18.64 24.44
N ALA A 355 1.31 -18.74 25.75
CA ALA A 355 0.38 -18.28 26.77
C ALA A 355 0.58 -16.78 27.03
N PRO A 356 -0.48 -15.98 27.15
CA PRO A 356 -0.36 -14.53 27.30
C PRO A 356 0.24 -14.13 28.65
N ARG A 357 1.18 -13.18 28.64
CA ARG A 357 1.83 -12.63 29.84
C ARG A 357 1.20 -11.32 30.31
N SER A 358 0.27 -10.76 29.54
CA SER A 358 -0.55 -9.59 29.89
C SER A 358 -1.91 -9.61 29.16
N ALA A 359 -2.83 -8.74 29.57
CA ALA A 359 -4.12 -8.55 28.89
C ALA A 359 -3.96 -8.06 27.43
N GLU A 360 -2.97 -7.19 27.19
CA GLU A 360 -2.63 -6.69 25.84
C GLU A 360 -2.15 -7.82 24.94
N GLU A 361 -1.24 -8.66 25.44
CA GLU A 361 -0.72 -9.81 24.69
C GLU A 361 -1.84 -10.81 24.38
N ARG A 362 -2.74 -11.07 25.34
CA ARG A 362 -3.93 -11.91 25.12
C ARG A 362 -4.81 -11.36 24.00
N THR A 363 -5.03 -10.06 23.96
CA THR A 363 -5.84 -9.40 22.93
C THR A 363 -5.16 -9.50 21.57
N LEU A 364 -3.85 -9.25 21.50
CA LEU A 364 -3.06 -9.36 20.28
C LEU A 364 -3.06 -10.80 19.73
N GLN A 365 -2.78 -11.79 20.59
CA GLN A 365 -2.84 -13.21 20.24
C GLN A 365 -4.24 -13.62 19.77
N GLY A 366 -5.30 -13.07 20.37
CA GLY A 366 -6.68 -13.26 19.91
C GLY A 366 -6.91 -12.77 18.49
N LYS A 367 -6.44 -11.56 18.16
CA LYS A 367 -6.50 -10.99 16.79
C LYS A 367 -5.73 -11.88 15.80
N ILE A 368 -4.52 -12.31 16.16
CA ILE A 368 -3.67 -13.22 15.36
C ILE A 368 -4.37 -14.56 15.12
N LYS A 369 -4.91 -15.19 16.18
CA LYS A 369 -5.60 -16.48 16.10
C LYS A 369 -6.84 -16.40 15.19
N LYS A 370 -7.64 -15.33 15.32
CA LYS A 370 -8.82 -15.11 14.47
C LYS A 370 -8.44 -15.04 12.99
N ALA A 371 -7.41 -14.28 12.64
CA ALA A 371 -6.93 -14.18 11.26
C ALA A 371 -6.40 -15.51 10.73
N LYS A 372 -5.59 -16.24 11.52
CA LYS A 372 -5.08 -17.57 11.15
C LYS A 372 -6.21 -18.59 10.95
N SER A 373 -7.24 -18.56 11.80
CA SER A 373 -8.42 -19.40 11.66
C SER A 373 -9.13 -19.11 10.34
N LEU A 374 -9.35 -17.83 10.01
CA LEU A 374 -9.96 -17.43 8.75
C LEU A 374 -9.15 -17.92 7.54
N PHE A 375 -7.82 -17.78 7.55
CA PHE A 375 -6.97 -18.30 6.48
C PHE A 375 -7.12 -19.82 6.30
N ASN A 376 -7.16 -20.57 7.40
CA ASN A 376 -7.35 -22.01 7.35
C ASN A 376 -8.74 -22.36 6.83
N SER A 377 -9.80 -21.72 7.32
CA SER A 377 -11.18 -21.97 6.85
C SER A 377 -11.34 -21.70 5.35
N ILE A 378 -10.79 -20.59 4.84
CA ILE A 378 -10.78 -20.30 3.40
C ILE A 378 -10.00 -21.37 2.63
N TYR A 379 -8.85 -21.79 3.13
CA TYR A 379 -8.03 -22.82 2.49
C TYR A 379 -8.74 -24.18 2.44
N MET A 380 -9.35 -24.61 3.55
CA MET A 380 -10.11 -25.86 3.62
C MET A 380 -11.31 -25.80 2.67
N ALA A 381 -12.03 -24.69 2.61
CA ALA A 381 -13.12 -24.53 1.66
C ALA A 381 -12.65 -24.81 0.22
N ILE A 382 -11.50 -24.23 -0.18
CA ILE A 382 -10.94 -24.43 -1.52
C ILE A 382 -10.53 -25.88 -1.78
N VAL A 383 -9.82 -26.52 -0.85
CA VAL A 383 -9.22 -27.86 -1.04
C VAL A 383 -10.24 -28.98 -0.86
N ASP A 384 -11.19 -28.82 0.04
CA ASP A 384 -12.27 -29.79 0.25
C ASP A 384 -13.49 -29.50 -0.65
N ASN A 385 -13.37 -28.49 -1.53
CA ASN A 385 -14.39 -28.07 -2.49
C ASN A 385 -15.79 -27.91 -1.86
N TYR A 386 -15.86 -27.11 -0.79
CA TYR A 386 -17.12 -26.89 -0.04
C TYR A 386 -18.24 -26.44 -0.97
N GLN A 387 -19.40 -27.08 -0.84
CA GLN A 387 -20.60 -26.79 -1.61
C GLN A 387 -21.50 -25.83 -0.84
N ILE A 388 -22.10 -24.88 -1.54
CA ILE A 388 -23.18 -24.01 -1.03
C ILE A 388 -24.51 -24.67 -1.42
N ASP A 389 -25.30 -25.09 -0.42
CA ASP A 389 -26.67 -25.59 -0.63
C ASP A 389 -27.62 -24.41 -0.81
N ASP A 390 -28.22 -24.28 -2.00
CA ASP A 390 -29.15 -23.20 -2.32
C ASP A 390 -30.43 -23.22 -1.42
N ASN A 391 -30.71 -24.31 -0.71
CA ASN A 391 -31.83 -24.43 0.23
C ASN A 391 -31.46 -24.08 1.69
N ALA A 392 -30.18 -23.93 1.99
CA ALA A 392 -29.69 -23.59 3.32
C ALA A 392 -29.37 -22.09 3.43
N PRO A 393 -29.69 -21.43 4.56
CA PRO A 393 -29.31 -20.05 4.76
C PRO A 393 -27.78 -19.93 4.90
N MET A 394 -27.25 -18.76 4.55
CA MET A 394 -25.88 -18.37 4.92
C MET A 394 -25.79 -18.21 6.44
N GLU A 395 -24.66 -18.64 7.04
CA GLU A 395 -24.42 -18.43 8.46
C GLU A 395 -24.59 -16.95 8.85
N ASN A 396 -25.40 -16.69 9.89
CA ASN A 396 -25.85 -15.34 10.20
C ASN A 396 -24.96 -14.66 11.26
N LYS A 397 -24.74 -13.35 11.10
CA LYS A 397 -23.84 -12.53 11.93
C LYS A 397 -24.35 -12.23 13.36
N ASN A 398 -25.63 -12.49 13.64
CA ASN A 398 -26.31 -12.15 14.90
C ASN A 398 -27.21 -13.30 15.35
N ILE A 399 -26.72 -14.19 16.22
CA ILE A 399 -27.57 -15.10 16.98
C ILE A 399 -27.31 -14.85 18.47
N LEU A 400 -28.29 -14.17 19.10
CA LEU A 400 -28.58 -14.20 20.54
C LEU A 400 -28.80 -15.67 20.98
N PRO A 401 -28.58 -16.02 22.26
CA PRO A 401 -28.47 -17.41 22.68
C PRO A 401 -29.74 -18.20 22.33
N TYR A 402 -29.54 -19.18 21.44
CA TYR A 402 -30.27 -20.45 21.38
C TYR A 402 -31.75 -20.36 21.78
N GLU A 403 -32.62 -19.98 20.84
CA GLU A 403 -34.02 -20.38 20.96
C GLU A 403 -34.11 -21.89 20.69
N GLU A 404 -34.60 -22.60 21.69
CA GLU A 404 -34.82 -24.05 21.72
C GLU A 404 -35.86 -24.51 20.68
N THR A 405 -35.55 -24.42 19.40
CA THR A 405 -36.18 -25.25 18.37
C THR A 405 -35.16 -26.29 17.95
N GLY A 406 -35.31 -27.52 18.43
CA GLY A 406 -34.39 -28.65 18.30
C GLY A 406 -34.18 -29.19 16.89
N GLU A 407 -34.05 -28.35 15.89
CA GLU A 407 -33.56 -28.70 14.56
C GLU A 407 -32.17 -28.08 14.38
N ASN A 408 -31.15 -28.92 14.24
CA ASN A 408 -29.83 -28.51 13.74
C ASN A 408 -30.03 -27.96 12.31
N ARG A 409 -30.36 -26.67 12.19
CA ARG A 409 -30.41 -26.01 10.88
C ARG A 409 -29.00 -26.00 10.33
N PHE A 410 -28.78 -26.75 9.26
CA PHE A 410 -27.54 -26.69 8.49
C PHE A 410 -27.45 -25.30 7.87
N GLU A 411 -26.33 -24.60 8.10
CA GLU A 411 -26.05 -23.26 7.54
C GLU A 411 -24.82 -23.34 6.63
N ASN A 412 -24.86 -22.59 5.52
CA ASN A 412 -23.72 -22.47 4.62
C ASN A 412 -22.65 -21.56 5.22
N MET A 413 -21.41 -22.05 5.31
CA MET A 413 -20.26 -21.25 5.73
C MET A 413 -19.96 -20.17 4.68
N VAL A 414 -19.67 -18.94 5.14
CA VAL A 414 -19.33 -17.82 4.24
C VAL A 414 -18.10 -18.13 3.39
N GLU A 415 -17.11 -18.80 3.98
CA GLU A 415 -15.84 -19.16 3.36
C GLU A 415 -16.00 -20.13 2.17
N ALA A 416 -17.12 -20.86 2.08
CA ALA A 416 -17.40 -21.79 0.97
C ALA A 416 -17.40 -21.10 -0.40
N VAL A 417 -17.65 -19.79 -0.46
CA VAL A 417 -17.57 -19.02 -1.71
C VAL A 417 -16.18 -19.06 -2.36
N ALA A 418 -15.12 -19.30 -1.57
CA ALA A 418 -13.76 -19.44 -2.08
C ALA A 418 -13.60 -20.64 -3.04
N SER A 419 -14.41 -21.69 -2.86
CA SER A 419 -14.46 -22.86 -3.75
C SER A 419 -14.98 -22.54 -5.15
N TYR A 420 -15.70 -21.44 -5.31
CA TYR A 420 -16.30 -21.02 -6.58
C TYR A 420 -15.44 -20.01 -7.35
N LEU A 421 -14.31 -19.58 -6.79
CA LEU A 421 -13.35 -18.71 -7.47
C LEU A 421 -12.75 -19.40 -8.70
N SER A 422 -12.29 -18.60 -9.68
CA SER A 422 -11.56 -19.12 -10.83
C SER A 422 -10.29 -19.86 -10.38
N ARG A 423 -9.82 -20.85 -11.16
CA ARG A 423 -8.56 -21.58 -10.85
C ARG A 423 -7.39 -20.63 -10.61
N LYS A 424 -7.28 -19.57 -11.42
CA LYS A 424 -6.26 -18.53 -11.28
C LYS A 424 -6.36 -17.81 -9.93
N ASP A 425 -7.58 -17.45 -9.52
CA ASP A 425 -7.81 -16.76 -8.25
C ASP A 425 -7.59 -17.68 -7.05
N LYS A 426 -7.98 -18.96 -7.13
CA LYS A 426 -7.64 -19.98 -6.11
C LYS A 426 -6.13 -20.10 -5.90
N ILE A 427 -5.36 -20.22 -6.99
CA ILE A 427 -3.89 -20.26 -6.95
C ILE A 427 -3.32 -19.00 -6.29
N ASN A 428 -3.78 -17.83 -6.72
CA ASN A 428 -3.31 -16.55 -6.17
C ASN A 428 -3.68 -16.39 -4.70
N LEU A 429 -4.88 -16.79 -4.31
CA LEU A 429 -5.37 -16.76 -2.94
C LEU A 429 -4.52 -17.68 -2.04
N CYS A 430 -4.30 -18.93 -2.44
CA CYS A 430 -3.42 -19.86 -1.71
C CYS A 430 -2.01 -19.28 -1.55
N LYS A 431 -1.45 -18.70 -2.63
CA LYS A 431 -0.15 -18.02 -2.58
C LYS A 431 -0.14 -16.84 -1.59
N ILE A 432 -1.21 -16.06 -1.52
CA ILE A 432 -1.33 -14.95 -0.55
C ILE A 432 -1.27 -15.49 0.87
N ILE A 433 -2.08 -16.50 1.22
CA ILE A 433 -2.09 -17.03 2.59
C ILE A 433 -0.84 -17.84 2.97
N GLY A 434 0.02 -18.17 1.98
CA GLY A 434 1.26 -18.92 2.17
C GLY A 434 1.04 -20.43 2.15
N ARG A 435 0.09 -20.90 1.35
CA ARG A 435 -0.22 -22.32 1.12
C ARG A 435 -0.06 -22.65 -0.36
N THR A 436 0.14 -23.93 -0.66
CA THR A 436 0.14 -24.45 -2.03
C THR A 436 -1.29 -24.78 -2.43
N TYR A 437 -1.72 -24.41 -3.63
CA TYR A 437 -2.98 -24.89 -4.17
C TYR A 437 -2.84 -26.37 -4.56
N CYS A 438 -3.64 -27.24 -3.97
CA CYS A 438 -3.75 -28.64 -4.36
C CYS A 438 -4.95 -28.78 -5.31
N GLU A 439 -4.72 -29.33 -6.49
CA GLU A 439 -5.83 -29.69 -7.39
C GLU A 439 -6.52 -30.92 -6.86
N ASP A 440 -7.85 -30.95 -6.97
CA ASP A 440 -8.61 -32.18 -6.81
C ASP A 440 -8.06 -33.19 -7.81
N HIS A 441 -7.58 -34.32 -7.30
CA HIS A 441 -7.50 -35.52 -8.10
C HIS A 441 -8.93 -35.87 -8.45
N VAL A 442 -9.42 -35.39 -9.60
CA VAL A 442 -10.54 -36.04 -10.27
C VAL A 442 -10.01 -37.42 -10.60
N GLU A 443 -10.29 -38.39 -9.72
CA GLU A 443 -10.30 -39.79 -10.13
C GLU A 443 -11.26 -39.83 -11.31
N LEU A 444 -10.69 -39.90 -12.51
CA LEU A 444 -11.43 -40.35 -13.66
C LEU A 444 -11.94 -41.72 -13.24
N GLU A 445 -13.23 -41.82 -12.94
CA GLU A 445 -13.91 -43.12 -12.95
C GLU A 445 -13.69 -43.68 -14.34
N ASP A 446 -12.70 -44.58 -14.45
CA ASP A 446 -12.40 -45.36 -15.64
C ASP A 446 -13.63 -46.25 -15.92
N ASN A 447 -14.57 -45.68 -16.67
CA ASN A 447 -15.61 -46.43 -17.33
C ASN A 447 -14.97 -47.27 -18.44
N GLU A 448 -14.81 -48.55 -18.10
CA GLU A 448 -14.79 -49.73 -18.95
C GLU A 448 -13.85 -49.76 -20.17
N GLY A 449 -12.93 -50.74 -20.17
CA GLY A 449 -12.40 -51.25 -21.43
C GLY A 449 -11.18 -52.16 -21.30
N LYS A 450 -11.41 -53.47 -21.14
CA LYS A 450 -10.42 -54.54 -21.35
C LYS A 450 -9.46 -54.23 -22.50
N ILE A 451 -8.15 -54.23 -22.27
CA ILE A 451 -7.17 -55.00 -23.08
C ILE A 451 -6.04 -55.49 -22.17
N SER A 452 -5.85 -56.81 -22.20
CA SER A 452 -4.73 -57.57 -21.64
C SER A 452 -3.48 -57.41 -22.51
N LEU A 453 -2.29 -57.24 -21.91
CA LEU A 453 -1.16 -58.19 -22.01
C LEU A 453 0.18 -57.62 -21.51
N SER A 454 0.62 -58.18 -20.38
CA SER A 454 1.98 -58.60 -19.98
C SER A 454 3.18 -57.63 -19.84
N PRO A 455 4.10 -57.90 -18.88
CA PRO A 455 5.14 -56.98 -18.40
C PRO A 455 6.53 -57.27 -18.99
N GLN A 456 7.43 -56.28 -19.05
CA GLN A 456 8.89 -56.44 -18.84
C GLN A 456 9.68 -55.10 -18.84
N PRO A 457 10.95 -55.04 -18.38
CA PRO A 457 11.33 -54.24 -17.21
C PRO A 457 12.33 -53.10 -17.51
N LEU A 458 12.62 -52.33 -16.46
CA LEU A 458 13.66 -51.29 -16.38
C LEU A 458 15.01 -51.72 -16.96
N ALA A 459 15.68 -50.79 -17.64
CA ALA A 459 17.13 -50.75 -17.74
C ALA A 459 17.64 -49.29 -17.66
N THR A 460 18.40 -49.05 -16.59
CA THR A 460 19.54 -48.12 -16.36
C THR A 460 19.59 -46.76 -17.03
#